data_AF-A0A3G4QTS8-F1
#
_entry.id   AF-A0A3G4QTS8-F1
#
_cell.length_a   1.000
_cell.length_b   1.000
_cell.length_c   1.000
_cell.angle_alpha   90.00
_cell.angle_beta   90.00
_cell.angle_gamma   90.00
#
_symmetry.space_group_name_H-M   'P 1'
#
loop_
_entity.id
_entity.type
_entity.pdbx_description
1 polymer ?
#
loop_
_entity_poly.entity_id
_entity_poly.type
_entity_poly.pdbx_seq_one_letter_code
_entity_poly.pdbx_strand_id
1 'polypeptide(L)'
;PSSVLATQIWGKWSLSGVLSATRGSYIGALASALYIPSAGEGSARVPGRDEFWYEEELRQKALAGSTATTRVRFFWGTDIHGKPQVYGVHTGEGTPYENVRVANMQWNEQTQRYEFTPAHDVDGPLITWTPENPEHGNVPGHTGNDRPPLDQPTILVTPIPDGTDTYTTPPFPVPDPKEFNDYILVFPAGSGIKPIYVYLKEDPRKLPGVVTGRGVPLSPGTRWLDMSVSNNGNGAPIPAHIADKLRGREFKTFDEFREALWLEVSKDSVLLAQFIKSNQNNVSQGYSPYVPEEGYYYGPNEIVKKFQIHHVVAIEHGGGVYDIDNFRIVTPRLHDEIHYR
;
A
#
# COMPACT_ATOMS: atom_id res chain seq x y z
N PRO A 1 -49.57 5.95 -21.74
CA PRO A 1 -48.15 5.69 -22.03
C PRO A 1 -47.26 6.53 -21.10
N SER A 2 -46.91 5.93 -19.97
CA SER A 2 -46.20 6.59 -18.88
C SER A 2 -44.70 6.55 -19.16
N SER A 3 -44.10 7.71 -19.43
CA SER A 3 -42.64 7.87 -19.47
C SER A 3 -42.08 7.71 -18.05
N VAL A 4 -41.35 6.63 -17.80
CA VAL A 4 -40.54 6.49 -16.58
C VAL A 4 -39.36 7.45 -16.73
N LEU A 5 -39.39 8.55 -15.99
CA LEU A 5 -38.24 9.44 -15.81
C LEU A 5 -37.15 8.66 -15.08
N ALA A 6 -36.14 8.20 -15.82
CA ALA A 6 -34.91 7.67 -15.24
C ALA A 6 -34.13 8.83 -14.61
N THR A 7 -34.06 8.84 -13.29
CA THR A 7 -33.34 9.86 -12.52
C THR A 7 -31.84 9.68 -12.78
N GLN A 8 -31.24 10.54 -13.60
CA GLN A 8 -29.80 10.57 -13.81
C GLN A 8 -29.14 11.17 -12.54
N ILE A 9 -28.61 10.31 -11.66
CA ILE A 9 -27.99 10.74 -10.41
C ILE A 9 -26.50 10.99 -10.65
N TRP A 10 -26.08 12.25 -10.48
CA TRP A 10 -24.67 12.64 -10.50
C TRP A 10 -24.13 12.54 -9.06
N GLY A 11 -22.96 11.91 -8.88
CA GLY A 11 -22.34 11.71 -7.57
C GLY A 11 -21.04 12.51 -7.40
N LYS A 12 -20.92 13.24 -6.28
CA LYS A 12 -19.70 13.93 -5.85
C LYS A 12 -19.21 13.29 -4.55
N TRP A 13 -17.97 12.82 -4.50
CA TRP A 13 -17.41 12.16 -3.32
C TRP A 13 -16.16 12.89 -2.82
N SER A 14 -16.09 13.10 -1.50
CA SER A 14 -14.91 13.63 -0.80
C SER A 14 -14.27 12.54 0.05
N LEU A 15 -12.94 12.57 0.12
CA LEU A 15 -12.12 11.67 0.92
C LEU A 15 -11.85 12.34 2.28
N SER A 16 -12.13 11.66 3.40
CA SER A 16 -11.86 12.18 4.74
C SER A 16 -11.68 11.04 5.74
N GLY A 17 -10.65 11.09 6.59
CA GLY A 17 -10.34 10.13 7.68
C GLY A 17 -9.14 9.20 7.39
N VAL A 18 -8.54 8.62 8.45
CA VAL A 18 -7.25 7.89 8.37
C VAL A 18 -7.43 6.41 8.73
N LEU A 19 -7.11 5.52 7.78
CA LEU A 19 -6.94 4.08 7.99
C LEU A 19 -5.45 3.73 7.90
N SER A 20 -4.97 2.82 8.75
CA SER A 20 -3.58 2.32 8.69
C SER A 20 -3.58 0.86 8.28
N ALA A 21 -2.78 0.52 7.28
CA ALA A 21 -2.51 -0.86 6.89
C ALA A 21 -1.01 -1.11 7.00
N THR A 22 -0.63 -2.12 7.77
CA THR A 22 0.76 -2.47 8.04
C THR A 22 0.99 -3.92 7.63
N ARG A 23 2.12 -4.24 7.00
CA ARG A 23 2.62 -5.63 7.01
C ARG A 23 3.60 -5.74 8.17
N GLY A 24 3.56 -6.88 8.87
CA GLY A 24 4.47 -7.13 9.98
C GLY A 24 5.93 -6.85 9.59
N SER A 25 6.59 -6.05 10.41
CA SER A 25 8.03 -6.07 10.65
C SER A 25 8.98 -6.12 9.45
N TYR A 26 8.68 -5.38 8.38
CA TYR A 26 9.70 -4.88 7.45
C TYR A 26 9.29 -3.48 6.99
N ILE A 27 10.07 -2.47 7.39
CA ILE A 27 9.92 -1.09 6.96
C ILE A 27 9.90 -1.06 5.42
N GLY A 28 8.73 -0.76 4.86
CA GLY A 28 8.48 -0.69 3.42
C GLY A 28 7.51 -1.74 2.87
N ALA A 29 6.29 -1.80 3.42
CA ALA A 29 5.14 -2.38 2.75
C ALA A 29 4.02 -1.34 2.71
N LEU A 30 3.82 -0.76 1.53
CA LEU A 30 2.81 0.27 1.30
C LEU A 30 1.50 -0.39 0.91
N ALA A 31 0.61 -0.59 1.88
CA ALA A 31 -0.80 -0.80 1.60
C ALA A 31 -1.52 0.53 1.86
N SER A 32 -1.87 1.26 0.80
CA SER A 32 -2.73 2.44 0.95
C SER A 32 -4.17 1.96 1.03
N ALA A 33 -4.78 2.08 2.22
CA ALA A 33 -6.22 1.93 2.40
C ALA A 33 -6.87 3.32 2.31
N LEU A 34 -7.72 3.51 1.30
CA LEU A 34 -8.42 4.78 1.12
C LEU A 34 -9.81 4.72 1.77
N TYR A 35 -10.11 5.67 2.65
CA TYR A 35 -11.42 5.82 3.28
C TYR A 35 -12.31 6.79 2.49
N ILE A 36 -13.51 6.33 2.11
CA ILE A 36 -14.51 7.13 1.40
C ILE A 36 -15.82 7.12 2.19
N PRO A 37 -15.97 7.98 3.22
CA PRO A 37 -17.17 7.99 4.08
C PRO A 37 -18.46 8.19 3.30
N SER A 38 -18.39 9.00 2.23
CA SER A 38 -19.55 9.26 1.41
C SER A 38 -20.02 7.98 0.72
N ALA A 39 -19.16 7.06 0.25
CA ALA A 39 -19.51 5.88 -0.58
C ALA A 39 -20.64 4.98 -0.05
N GLY A 40 -20.90 4.98 1.27
CA GLY A 40 -22.02 4.27 1.90
C GLY A 40 -23.32 5.08 2.01
N GLU A 41 -23.27 6.41 1.88
CA GLU A 41 -24.43 7.30 1.94
C GLU A 41 -25.34 7.12 0.71
N GLY A 42 -26.58 6.71 0.98
CA GLY A 42 -27.61 6.54 -0.05
C GLY A 42 -27.78 5.11 -0.56
N SER A 43 -26.79 4.22 -0.40
CA SER A 43 -26.96 2.77 -0.65
C SER A 43 -27.93 2.13 0.35
N ALA A 44 -28.03 2.69 1.57
CA ALA A 44 -28.93 2.25 2.63
C ALA A 44 -30.37 2.82 2.52
N ARG A 45 -30.64 3.77 1.61
CA ARG A 45 -31.94 4.48 1.55
C ARG A 45 -32.91 3.79 0.59
N VAL A 46 -33.43 2.64 1.01
CA VAL A 46 -34.67 2.09 0.46
C VAL A 46 -35.83 2.58 1.33
N PRO A 47 -36.88 3.23 0.78
CA PRO A 47 -38.01 3.70 1.58
C PRO A 47 -38.59 2.58 2.47
N GLY A 48 -38.54 2.76 3.79
CA GLY A 48 -39.10 1.83 4.77
C GLY A 48 -38.13 0.83 5.44
N ARG A 49 -36.81 0.92 5.20
CA ARG A 49 -35.79 0.15 5.95
C ARG A 49 -34.89 1.08 6.77
N ASP A 50 -34.59 0.71 8.02
CA ASP A 50 -33.68 1.48 8.88
C ASP A 50 -32.20 1.19 8.53
N GLU A 51 -31.29 2.07 8.96
CA GLU A 51 -29.85 1.94 8.71
C GLU A 51 -29.23 0.75 9.50
N PHE A 52 -29.81 0.38 10.65
CA PHE A 52 -29.34 -0.72 11.49
C PHE A 52 -29.51 -2.09 10.83
N TRP A 53 -30.59 -2.27 10.07
CA TRP A 53 -30.90 -3.48 9.32
C TRP A 53 -29.85 -3.73 8.23
N TYR A 54 -29.38 -2.67 7.57
CA TYR A 54 -28.35 -2.76 6.54
C TYR A 54 -26.98 -3.15 7.11
N GLU A 55 -26.61 -2.62 8.28
CA GLU A 55 -25.36 -3.00 8.94
C GLU A 55 -25.36 -4.45 9.39
N GLU A 56 -26.47 -4.95 9.95
CA GLU A 56 -26.58 -6.37 10.33
C GLU A 56 -26.53 -7.27 9.10
N GLU A 57 -27.18 -6.90 7.99
CA GLU A 57 -27.05 -7.65 6.73
C GLU A 57 -25.59 -7.71 6.25
N LEU A 58 -24.86 -6.60 6.31
CA LEU A 58 -23.44 -6.56 5.98
C LEU A 58 -22.59 -7.44 6.93
N ARG A 59 -22.88 -7.45 8.24
CA ARG A 59 -22.21 -8.35 9.20
C ARG A 59 -22.44 -9.82 8.84
N GLN A 60 -23.67 -10.18 8.49
CA GLN A 60 -24.01 -11.54 8.07
C GLN A 60 -23.32 -11.92 6.75
N LYS A 61 -23.29 -11.01 5.77
CA LYS A 61 -22.53 -11.18 4.52
C LYS A 61 -21.04 -11.39 4.80
N ALA A 62 -20.45 -10.61 5.71
CA ALA A 62 -19.06 -10.76 6.11
C ALA A 62 -18.78 -12.12 6.79
N LEU A 63 -19.67 -12.59 7.67
CA LEU A 63 -19.57 -13.92 8.28
C LEU A 63 -19.66 -15.05 7.25
N ALA A 64 -20.46 -14.85 6.20
CA ALA A 64 -20.61 -15.80 5.10
C ALA A 64 -19.53 -15.68 4.01
N GLY A 65 -18.59 -14.74 4.12
CA GLY A 65 -17.59 -14.45 3.07
C GLY A 65 -18.23 -13.99 1.75
N SER A 66 -19.39 -13.35 1.82
CA SER A 66 -20.19 -12.92 0.67
C SER A 66 -19.88 -11.48 0.24
N THR A 67 -20.54 -11.05 -0.84
CA THR A 67 -20.45 -9.69 -1.39
C THR A 67 -21.69 -8.85 -1.10
N ALA A 68 -21.52 -7.53 -1.15
CA ALA A 68 -22.61 -6.57 -1.18
C ALA A 68 -22.57 -5.78 -2.50
N THR A 69 -23.73 -5.36 -2.97
CA THR A 69 -23.84 -4.54 -4.17
C THR A 69 -23.53 -3.09 -3.84
N THR A 70 -22.77 -2.43 -4.71
CA THR A 70 -22.54 -0.98 -4.64
C THR A 70 -22.94 -0.34 -5.96
N ARG A 71 -23.19 0.98 -5.91
CA ARG A 71 -23.45 1.82 -7.09
C ARG A 71 -22.18 2.46 -7.65
N VAL A 72 -21.10 2.42 -6.88
CA VAL A 72 -19.82 2.98 -7.25
C VAL A 72 -18.70 2.14 -6.65
N ARG A 73 -17.64 1.94 -7.43
CA ARG A 73 -16.36 1.40 -6.94
C ARG A 73 -15.25 2.35 -7.30
N PHE A 74 -14.19 2.29 -6.51
CA PHE A 74 -13.03 3.14 -6.68
C PHE A 74 -11.80 2.29 -6.92
N PHE A 75 -10.85 2.83 -7.68
CA PHE A 75 -9.57 2.19 -7.95
C PHE A 75 -8.47 3.23 -8.13
N TRP A 76 -7.22 2.81 -7.96
CA TRP A 76 -6.06 3.65 -8.25
C TRP A 76 -5.71 3.56 -9.74
N GLY A 77 -5.51 4.71 -10.37
CA GLY A 77 -4.89 4.84 -11.68
C GLY A 77 -3.76 5.86 -11.68
N THR A 78 -3.27 6.21 -12.86
CA THR A 78 -2.29 7.29 -13.06
C THR A 78 -2.92 8.44 -13.83
N ASP A 79 -2.70 9.67 -13.37
CA ASP A 79 -3.10 10.87 -14.09
C ASP A 79 -2.28 11.07 -15.38
N ILE A 80 -2.61 12.11 -16.15
CA ILE A 80 -1.92 12.44 -17.40
C ILE A 80 -0.44 12.84 -17.21
N HIS A 81 -0.01 13.06 -15.97
CA HIS A 81 1.37 13.37 -15.59
C HIS A 81 2.08 12.17 -14.93
N GLY A 82 1.44 10.99 -14.91
CA GLY A 82 1.99 9.76 -14.33
C GLY A 82 1.88 9.69 -12.80
N LYS A 83 1.15 10.60 -12.14
CA LYS A 83 0.98 10.58 -10.69
C LYS A 83 -0.17 9.66 -10.27
N PRO A 84 -0.07 8.94 -9.14
CA PRO A 84 -1.19 8.15 -8.62
C PRO A 84 -2.42 9.01 -8.30
N GLN A 85 -3.57 8.64 -8.86
CA GLN A 85 -4.85 9.29 -8.64
C GLN A 85 -5.96 8.25 -8.45
N VAL A 86 -6.98 8.60 -7.65
CA VAL A 86 -8.16 7.76 -7.45
C VAL A 86 -9.22 8.07 -8.50
N TYR A 87 -9.78 7.02 -9.09
CA TYR A 87 -10.92 7.09 -10.00
C TYR A 87 -12.11 6.34 -9.44
N GLY A 88 -13.31 6.74 -9.84
CA GLY A 88 -14.55 6.04 -9.51
C GLY A 88 -15.23 5.55 -10.78
N VAL A 89 -15.76 4.33 -10.73
CA VAL A 89 -16.58 3.72 -11.77
C VAL A 89 -17.99 3.51 -11.23
N HIS A 90 -18.99 3.89 -12.01
CA HIS A 90 -20.38 3.58 -11.68
C HIS A 90 -20.61 2.08 -11.88
N THR A 91 -21.19 1.42 -10.89
CA THR A 91 -21.47 -0.01 -10.92
C THR A 91 -22.99 -0.20 -10.95
N GLY A 92 -23.49 -0.75 -12.04
CA GLY A 92 -24.93 -1.00 -12.24
C GLY A 92 -25.33 -2.38 -11.72
N GLU A 93 -26.61 -2.56 -11.39
CA GLU A 93 -27.18 -3.89 -11.13
C GLU A 93 -27.05 -4.77 -12.38
N GLY A 94 -26.54 -5.99 -12.23
CA GLY A 94 -26.23 -6.92 -13.31
C GLY A 94 -24.89 -6.67 -14.00
N THR A 95 -24.07 -5.69 -13.54
CA THR A 95 -22.74 -5.46 -14.10
C THR A 95 -21.67 -6.33 -13.44
N PRO A 96 -20.58 -6.70 -14.14
CA PRO A 96 -19.46 -7.43 -13.53
C PRO A 96 -18.82 -6.69 -12.33
N TYR A 97 -19.05 -5.39 -12.22
CA TYR A 97 -18.48 -4.53 -11.18
C TYR A 97 -19.38 -4.36 -9.96
N GLU A 98 -20.61 -4.88 -9.94
CA GLU A 98 -21.60 -4.58 -8.89
C GLU A 98 -21.19 -5.03 -7.48
N ASN A 99 -20.41 -6.10 -7.38
CA ASN A 99 -20.17 -6.84 -6.14
C ASN A 99 -18.83 -6.45 -5.47
N VAL A 100 -18.89 -6.04 -4.20
CA VAL A 100 -17.74 -5.77 -3.33
C VAL A 100 -17.72 -6.76 -2.18
N ARG A 101 -16.54 -7.30 -1.83
CA ARG A 101 -16.38 -8.22 -0.71
C ARG A 101 -16.69 -7.53 0.61
N VAL A 102 -17.34 -8.23 1.54
CA VAL A 102 -17.63 -7.71 2.87
C VAL A 102 -16.79 -8.48 3.89
N ALA A 103 -16.18 -7.78 4.85
CA ALA A 103 -15.35 -8.39 5.88
C ALA A 103 -15.60 -7.75 7.25
N ASN A 104 -15.51 -8.56 8.31
CA ASN A 104 -15.65 -8.08 9.68
C ASN A 104 -14.30 -7.66 10.23
N MET A 105 -14.25 -6.44 10.77
CA MET A 105 -13.17 -5.99 11.63
C MET A 105 -13.30 -6.67 12.99
N GLN A 106 -12.21 -7.19 13.54
CA GLN A 106 -12.20 -7.87 14.83
C GLN A 106 -11.55 -7.00 15.90
N TRP A 107 -12.17 -6.90 17.07
CA TRP A 107 -11.56 -6.22 18.21
C TRP A 107 -10.42 -7.06 18.78
N ASN A 108 -9.22 -6.48 18.87
CA ASN A 108 -8.07 -7.09 19.52
C ASN A 108 -7.85 -6.43 20.89
N GLU A 109 -8.10 -7.19 21.96
CA GLU A 109 -7.96 -6.72 23.35
C GLU A 109 -6.51 -6.40 23.74
N GLN A 110 -5.51 -7.06 23.15
CA GLN A 110 -4.11 -6.84 23.50
C GLN A 110 -3.61 -5.51 22.92
N THR A 111 -4.02 -5.20 21.70
CA THR A 111 -3.60 -3.98 20.98
C THR A 111 -4.62 -2.85 21.06
N GLN A 112 -5.78 -3.07 21.71
CA GLN A 112 -6.86 -2.10 21.92
C GLN A 112 -7.30 -1.40 20.62
N ARG A 113 -7.42 -2.17 19.53
CA ARG A 113 -7.81 -1.67 18.20
C ARG A 113 -8.54 -2.75 17.43
N TYR A 114 -9.26 -2.34 16.38
CA TYR A 114 -9.86 -3.27 15.45
C TYR A 114 -8.87 -3.68 14.36
N GLU A 115 -8.93 -4.94 13.93
CA GLU A 115 -7.98 -5.53 13.00
C GLU A 115 -8.67 -6.40 11.95
N PHE A 116 -8.15 -6.40 10.72
CA PHE A 116 -8.55 -7.30 9.64
C PHE A 116 -7.37 -7.57 8.70
N THR A 117 -7.20 -8.82 8.30
CA THR A 117 -6.20 -9.21 7.29
C THR A 117 -6.94 -9.78 6.07
N PRO A 118 -6.83 -9.14 4.89
CA PRO A 118 -7.40 -9.65 3.64
C PRO A 118 -6.86 -11.04 3.31
N ALA A 119 -7.74 -11.96 2.90
CA ALA A 119 -7.38 -13.33 2.51
C ALA A 119 -6.67 -13.44 1.15
N HIS A 120 -6.40 -12.32 0.47
CA HIS A 120 -5.81 -12.28 -0.87
C HIS A 120 -4.28 -12.47 -0.80
N ASP A 121 -3.88 -13.67 -0.34
CA ASP A 121 -2.53 -14.22 -0.13
C ASP A 121 -2.20 -14.47 1.35
N VAL A 122 -1.28 -15.42 1.59
CA VAL A 122 -0.78 -15.80 2.94
C VAL A 122 -0.13 -14.62 3.70
N ASP A 123 0.13 -13.50 2.99
CA ASP A 123 0.72 -12.26 3.50
C ASP A 123 -0.18 -11.03 3.25
N GLY A 124 -1.50 -11.08 3.40
CA GLY A 124 -2.35 -9.87 3.32
C GLY A 124 -1.89 -8.77 4.30
N PRO A 125 -2.05 -7.46 3.99
CA PRO A 125 -1.71 -6.39 4.94
C PRO A 125 -2.68 -6.41 6.14
N LEU A 126 -2.16 -6.25 7.36
CA LEU A 126 -2.98 -6.05 8.54
C LEU A 126 -3.56 -4.64 8.50
N ILE A 127 -4.86 -4.55 8.21
CA ILE A 127 -5.64 -3.32 8.33
C ILE A 127 -6.00 -3.14 9.79
N THR A 128 -5.71 -1.97 10.33
CA THR A 128 -6.03 -1.62 11.70
C THR A 128 -6.88 -0.36 11.74
N TRP A 129 -7.83 -0.35 12.66
CA TRP A 129 -8.62 0.83 13.01
C TRP A 129 -8.54 1.02 14.51
N THR A 130 -7.75 2.01 14.92
CA THR A 130 -7.74 2.49 16.30
C THR A 130 -8.86 3.51 16.41
N PRO A 131 -9.75 3.42 17.40
CA PRO A 131 -10.97 4.21 17.39
C PRO A 131 -10.67 5.71 17.31
N GLU A 132 -11.31 6.40 16.37
CA GLU A 132 -11.87 7.72 16.69
C GLU A 132 -13.24 7.46 17.30
N ASN A 133 -13.38 7.76 18.59
CA ASN A 133 -14.66 8.09 19.18
C ASN A 133 -14.79 9.62 19.08
N PRO A 134 -15.17 10.19 17.91
CA PRO A 134 -15.09 11.64 17.68
C PRO A 134 -15.99 12.45 18.62
N GLU A 135 -16.95 11.82 19.31
CA GLU A 135 -17.76 12.47 20.33
C GLU A 135 -17.03 12.63 21.69
N HIS A 136 -15.97 11.85 21.96
CA HIS A 136 -15.30 11.79 23.26
C HIS A 136 -13.76 11.90 23.24
N GLY A 137 -13.14 12.18 22.09
CA GLY A 137 -11.79 12.76 22.04
C GLY A 137 -10.60 11.85 22.36
N ASN A 138 -10.78 10.52 22.39
CA ASN A 138 -9.66 9.59 22.50
C ASN A 138 -8.95 9.42 21.16
N VAL A 139 -8.17 10.42 20.77
CA VAL A 139 -7.25 10.31 19.62
C VAL A 139 -5.97 9.62 20.11
N PRO A 140 -5.60 8.44 19.57
CA PRO A 140 -4.32 7.82 19.87
C PRO A 140 -3.17 8.76 19.46
N GLY A 141 -2.13 8.88 20.30
CA GLY A 141 -0.97 9.72 19.96
C GLY A 141 -0.20 9.29 18.70
N HIS A 142 -0.46 8.08 18.20
CA HIS A 142 0.10 7.53 16.97
C HIS A 142 -0.83 6.43 16.43
N THR A 143 -1.27 6.54 15.18
CA THR A 143 -2.17 5.58 14.51
C THR A 143 -1.42 4.47 13.76
N GLY A 144 -0.10 4.38 13.94
CA GLY A 144 0.77 3.55 13.12
C GLY A 144 1.03 4.13 11.72
N ASN A 145 0.54 5.34 11.45
CA ASN A 145 0.76 6.06 10.20
C ASN A 145 0.87 7.57 10.49
N ASP A 146 2.08 8.12 10.42
CA ASP A 146 2.34 9.56 10.65
C ASP A 146 2.20 10.39 9.37
N ARG A 147 1.70 9.79 8.28
CA ARG A 147 1.60 10.46 6.99
C ARG A 147 0.37 11.34 6.90
N PRO A 148 0.49 12.55 6.35
CA PRO A 148 -0.66 13.41 6.14
C PRO A 148 -1.66 12.75 5.18
N PRO A 149 -2.98 13.03 5.33
CA PRO A 149 -3.98 12.59 4.36
C PRO A 149 -3.59 12.99 2.94
N LEU A 150 -3.77 12.08 1.98
CA LEU A 150 -3.53 12.36 0.56
C LEU A 150 -4.49 13.46 0.09
N ASP A 151 -3.94 14.56 -0.41
CA ASP A 151 -4.71 15.58 -1.12
C ASP A 151 -5.15 15.01 -2.47
N GLN A 152 -6.44 14.75 -2.62
CA GLN A 152 -7.04 14.18 -3.82
C GLN A 152 -8.15 15.10 -4.32
N PRO A 153 -8.25 15.31 -5.64
CA PRO A 153 -9.35 16.07 -6.21
C PRO A 153 -10.68 15.37 -5.90
N THR A 154 -11.77 16.14 -5.92
CA THR A 154 -13.12 15.59 -5.90
C THR A 154 -13.26 14.51 -6.97
N ILE A 155 -13.68 13.31 -6.57
CA ILE A 155 -13.92 12.21 -7.50
C ILE A 155 -15.29 12.43 -8.15
N LEU A 156 -15.30 12.67 -9.45
CA LEU A 156 -16.50 12.75 -10.27
C LEU A 156 -16.75 11.38 -10.90
N VAL A 157 -17.91 10.80 -10.62
CA VAL A 157 -18.34 9.56 -11.27
C VAL A 157 -19.48 9.87 -12.23
N THR A 158 -19.26 9.53 -13.49
CA THR A 158 -20.23 9.69 -14.55
C THR A 158 -21.15 8.46 -14.63
N PRO A 159 -22.46 8.64 -14.85
CA PRO A 159 -23.40 7.52 -14.99
C PRO A 159 -23.12 6.66 -16.23
N ILE A 160 -23.49 5.38 -16.16
CA ILE A 160 -23.53 4.50 -17.33
C ILE A 160 -24.62 4.98 -18.29
N PRO A 161 -24.34 5.17 -19.60
CA PRO A 161 -25.38 5.50 -20.58
C PRO A 161 -26.38 4.34 -20.75
N ASP A 162 -27.66 4.64 -20.63
CA ASP A 162 -28.75 3.68 -20.81
C ASP A 162 -28.68 2.99 -22.18
N GLY A 163 -28.91 1.67 -22.22
CA GLY A 163 -29.02 0.91 -23.46
C GLY A 163 -27.70 0.64 -24.18
N THR A 164 -26.58 0.70 -23.46
CA THR A 164 -25.25 0.37 -24.00
C THR A 164 -24.59 -0.75 -23.20
N ASP A 165 -23.81 -1.62 -23.86
CA ASP A 165 -22.93 -2.61 -23.19
C ASP A 165 -21.65 -1.95 -22.62
N THR A 166 -21.60 -0.62 -22.60
CA THR A 166 -20.49 0.17 -22.04
C THR A 166 -20.76 0.46 -20.57
N TYR A 167 -20.17 -0.34 -19.69
CA TYR A 167 -20.34 -0.24 -18.23
C TYR A 167 -19.36 0.73 -17.55
N THR A 168 -18.51 1.39 -18.33
CA THR A 168 -17.50 2.33 -17.84
C THR A 168 -17.58 3.61 -18.65
N THR A 169 -17.46 4.74 -17.96
CA THR A 169 -17.39 6.04 -18.63
C THR A 169 -15.93 6.38 -18.92
N PRO A 170 -15.56 6.74 -20.16
CA PRO A 170 -14.21 7.20 -20.50
C PRO A 170 -13.75 8.34 -19.58
N PRO A 171 -12.43 8.49 -19.30
CA PRO A 171 -11.34 8.22 -20.24
C PRO A 171 -10.28 7.19 -19.80
N PHE A 172 -10.41 6.54 -18.64
CA PHE A 172 -9.35 5.68 -18.09
C PHE A 172 -9.67 4.19 -18.19
N PRO A 173 -8.68 3.31 -18.44
CA PRO A 173 -8.88 1.86 -18.41
C PRO A 173 -9.25 1.44 -16.99
N VAL A 174 -10.47 0.93 -16.82
CA VAL A 174 -10.96 0.34 -15.57
C VAL A 174 -10.31 -1.05 -15.41
N PRO A 175 -9.82 -1.42 -14.21
CA PRO A 175 -9.27 -2.76 -13.96
C PRO A 175 -10.26 -3.87 -14.29
N ASP A 176 -9.76 -5.09 -14.53
CA ASP A 176 -10.64 -6.26 -14.58
C ASP A 176 -11.37 -6.39 -13.23
N PRO A 177 -12.66 -6.78 -13.18
CA PRO A 177 -13.38 -6.99 -11.93
C PRO A 177 -12.63 -7.84 -10.89
N LYS A 178 -11.80 -8.79 -11.33
CA LYS A 178 -10.97 -9.65 -10.47
C LYS A 178 -9.77 -8.92 -9.84
N GLU A 179 -9.32 -7.82 -10.44
CA GLU A 179 -8.20 -7.01 -9.96
C GLU A 179 -8.63 -5.96 -8.93
N PHE A 180 -9.94 -5.75 -8.74
CA PHE A 180 -10.41 -4.89 -7.66
C PHE A 180 -10.06 -5.52 -6.31
N ASN A 181 -9.17 -4.85 -5.57
CA ASN A 181 -8.76 -5.24 -4.23
C ASN A 181 -9.44 -4.34 -3.18
N ASP A 182 -10.76 -4.30 -3.22
CA ASP A 182 -11.61 -3.53 -2.31
C ASP A 182 -12.44 -4.41 -1.35
N TYR A 183 -12.85 -3.77 -0.26
CA TYR A 183 -13.65 -4.35 0.80
C TYR A 183 -14.62 -3.32 1.38
N ILE A 184 -15.78 -3.80 1.82
CA ILE A 184 -16.59 -3.12 2.82
C ILE A 184 -16.22 -3.74 4.18
N LEU A 185 -15.56 -2.96 5.03
CA LEU A 185 -15.18 -3.32 6.38
C LEU A 185 -16.30 -2.98 7.34
N VAL A 186 -16.78 -3.98 8.07
CA VAL A 186 -17.92 -3.86 8.97
C VAL A 186 -17.42 -4.05 10.40
N PHE A 187 -17.82 -3.15 11.29
CA PHE A 187 -17.40 -3.18 12.69
C PHE A 187 -18.39 -3.97 13.55
N PRO A 188 -17.95 -4.51 14.71
CA PRO A 188 -18.83 -5.17 15.65
C PRO A 188 -20.03 -4.30 16.05
N ALA A 189 -21.18 -4.93 16.26
CA ALA A 189 -22.39 -4.24 16.69
C ALA A 189 -22.14 -3.47 18.00
N GLY A 190 -22.65 -2.23 18.08
CA GLY A 190 -22.45 -1.36 19.24
C GLY A 190 -21.10 -0.63 19.28
N SER A 191 -20.23 -0.79 18.28
CA SER A 191 -18.98 -0.02 18.15
C SER A 191 -19.20 1.48 17.88
N GLY A 192 -20.38 1.86 17.37
CA GLY A 192 -20.68 3.23 16.93
C GLY A 192 -19.98 3.64 15.62
N ILE A 193 -19.25 2.72 14.98
CA ILE A 193 -18.51 2.98 13.74
C ILE A 193 -19.30 2.41 12.56
N LYS A 194 -19.65 3.29 11.60
CA LYS A 194 -20.33 2.88 10.36
C LYS A 194 -19.42 2.00 9.49
N PRO A 195 -19.97 1.10 8.65
CA PRO A 195 -19.18 0.33 7.70
C PRO A 195 -18.37 1.23 6.76
N ILE A 196 -17.17 0.78 6.40
CA ILE A 196 -16.20 1.57 5.64
C ILE A 196 -15.84 0.87 4.34
N TYR A 197 -15.97 1.56 3.22
CA TYR A 197 -15.38 1.13 1.95
C TYR A 197 -13.88 1.43 1.94
N VAL A 198 -13.07 0.42 1.59
CA VAL A 198 -11.63 0.54 1.39
C VAL A 198 -11.24 -0.04 0.04
N TYR A 199 -10.28 0.60 -0.62
CA TYR A 199 -9.54 0.00 -1.72
C TYR A 199 -8.08 -0.15 -1.29
N LEU A 200 -7.52 -1.35 -1.49
CA LEU A 200 -6.13 -1.67 -1.18
C LEU A 200 -5.33 -1.68 -2.47
N LYS A 201 -4.41 -0.73 -2.61
CA LYS A 201 -3.46 -0.78 -3.72
C LYS A 201 -2.53 -1.98 -3.54
N GLU A 202 -2.24 -2.69 -4.63
CA GLU A 202 -1.18 -3.69 -4.63
C GLU A 202 0.16 -3.04 -4.30
N ASP A 203 1.01 -3.77 -3.59
CA ASP A 203 2.36 -3.33 -3.27
C ASP A 203 3.19 -3.29 -4.56
N PRO A 204 3.65 -2.13 -5.03
CA PRO A 204 4.42 -2.04 -6.27
C PRO A 204 5.73 -2.85 -6.22
N ARG A 205 6.25 -3.16 -5.02
CA ARG A 205 7.42 -4.03 -4.84
C ARG A 205 7.12 -5.50 -5.12
N LYS A 206 5.86 -5.91 -5.21
CA LYS A 206 5.46 -7.27 -5.62
C LYS A 206 5.19 -7.40 -7.11
N LEU A 207 5.22 -6.29 -7.84
CA LEU A 207 4.98 -6.28 -9.28
C LEU A 207 6.30 -6.44 -10.05
N PRO A 208 6.25 -7.09 -11.24
CA PRO A 208 7.40 -7.20 -12.10
C PRO A 208 7.91 -5.83 -12.56
N GLY A 209 9.22 -5.75 -12.85
CA GLY A 209 9.78 -4.55 -13.46
C GLY A 209 11.21 -4.72 -13.94
N VAL A 210 11.61 -3.79 -14.81
CA VAL A 210 12.93 -3.76 -15.43
C VAL A 210 13.81 -2.76 -14.71
N VAL A 211 15.04 -3.17 -14.40
CA VAL A 211 16.01 -2.32 -13.71
C VAL A 211 16.51 -1.20 -14.61
N THR A 212 16.46 0.02 -14.09
CA THR A 212 16.97 1.25 -14.71
C THR A 212 17.97 1.95 -13.79
N GLY A 213 18.51 3.10 -14.20
CA GLY A 213 19.47 3.88 -13.41
C GLY A 213 20.93 3.49 -13.62
N ARG A 214 21.85 4.38 -13.26
CA ARG A 214 23.30 4.26 -13.54
C ARG A 214 24.14 3.80 -12.36
N GLY A 215 23.67 4.01 -11.13
CA GLY A 215 24.48 3.91 -9.93
C GLY A 215 25.56 5.00 -9.87
N VAL A 216 26.41 4.93 -8.85
CA VAL A 216 27.45 5.94 -8.58
C VAL A 216 28.84 5.31 -8.67
N PRO A 217 29.79 5.88 -9.44
CA PRO A 217 31.16 5.40 -9.43
C PRO A 217 31.78 5.64 -8.06
N LEU A 218 32.42 4.61 -7.50
CA LEU A 218 33.13 4.71 -6.24
C LEU A 218 34.61 5.06 -6.48
N SER A 219 35.16 5.93 -5.63
CA SER A 219 36.60 6.18 -5.62
C SER A 219 37.36 4.94 -5.12
N PRO A 220 38.60 4.70 -5.57
CA PRO A 220 39.43 3.63 -5.04
C PRO A 220 39.60 3.74 -3.51
N GLY A 221 39.46 2.62 -2.80
CA GLY A 221 39.57 2.57 -1.35
C GLY A 221 38.32 3.03 -0.58
N THR A 222 37.23 3.41 -1.26
CA THR A 222 35.96 3.74 -0.59
C THR A 222 35.44 2.53 0.20
N ARG A 223 35.21 2.73 1.50
CA ARG A 223 34.45 1.82 2.35
C ARG A 223 32.97 2.03 2.07
N TRP A 224 32.42 1.19 1.20
CA TRP A 224 31.14 1.44 0.55
C TRP A 224 29.99 1.50 1.55
N LEU A 225 29.82 0.46 2.37
CA LEU A 225 28.73 0.42 3.34
C LEU A 225 28.91 1.36 4.53
N ASP A 226 30.13 1.82 4.84
CA ASP A 226 30.34 2.86 5.85
C ASP A 226 29.65 4.19 5.47
N MET A 227 29.39 4.42 4.18
CA MET A 227 28.58 5.55 3.70
C MET A 227 27.13 5.49 4.17
N SER A 228 26.64 4.34 4.63
CA SER A 228 25.34 4.26 5.30
C SER A 228 25.28 5.04 6.62
N VAL A 229 26.42 5.51 7.11
CA VAL A 229 26.54 6.34 8.33
C VAL A 229 27.23 7.66 7.99
N SER A 230 28.29 7.63 7.19
CA SER A 230 29.13 8.81 6.93
C SER A 230 28.61 9.75 5.84
N ASN A 231 27.62 9.35 5.04
CA ASN A 231 27.13 10.14 3.90
C ASN A 231 26.01 11.13 4.27
N ASN A 232 26.12 11.78 5.44
CA ASN A 232 25.17 12.80 5.91
C ASN A 232 23.71 12.35 5.84
N GLY A 233 23.42 11.11 6.26
CA GLY A 233 22.07 10.54 6.23
C GLY A 233 21.56 10.07 4.86
N ASN A 234 22.29 10.31 3.77
CA ASN A 234 21.85 9.91 2.42
C ASN A 234 22.04 8.42 2.11
N GLY A 235 22.61 7.64 3.03
CA GLY A 235 22.92 6.23 2.80
C GLY A 235 24.01 5.99 1.74
N ALA A 236 24.36 4.72 1.52
CA ALA A 236 25.34 4.34 0.49
C ALA A 236 24.64 4.15 -0.87
N PRO A 237 25.07 4.84 -1.95
CA PRO A 237 24.49 4.62 -3.28
C PRO A 237 24.92 3.25 -3.84
N ILE A 238 24.15 2.71 -4.79
CA ILE A 238 24.54 1.48 -5.49
C ILE A 238 25.76 1.76 -6.38
N PRO A 239 26.86 0.96 -6.31
CA PRO A 239 28.04 1.17 -7.13
C PRO A 239 27.72 1.01 -8.63
N ALA A 240 28.23 1.91 -9.47
CA ALA A 240 27.92 1.92 -10.90
C ALA A 240 28.23 0.59 -11.61
N HIS A 241 29.37 -0.04 -11.30
CA HIS A 241 29.75 -1.33 -11.89
C HIS A 241 28.87 -2.51 -11.43
N ILE A 242 28.17 -2.39 -10.29
CA ILE A 242 27.14 -3.36 -9.88
C ILE A 242 25.83 -3.04 -10.59
N ALA A 243 25.47 -1.76 -10.70
CA ALA A 243 24.30 -1.31 -11.44
C ALA A 243 24.34 -1.76 -12.90
N ASP A 244 25.50 -1.70 -13.56
CA ASP A 244 25.69 -2.16 -14.94
C ASP A 244 25.34 -3.65 -15.13
N LYS A 245 25.56 -4.50 -14.12
CA LYS A 245 25.23 -5.94 -14.16
C LYS A 245 23.74 -6.23 -13.93
N LEU A 246 23.02 -5.26 -13.36
CA LEU A 246 21.60 -5.38 -13.03
C LEU A 246 20.70 -4.69 -14.05
N ARG A 247 21.18 -3.59 -14.65
CA ARG A 247 20.43 -2.75 -15.59
C ARG A 247 19.90 -3.57 -16.77
N GLY A 248 18.64 -3.36 -17.10
CA GLY A 248 17.95 -4.05 -18.20
C GLY A 248 17.45 -5.46 -17.85
N ARG A 249 17.77 -6.00 -16.67
CA ARG A 249 17.18 -7.26 -16.19
C ARG A 249 15.78 -7.00 -15.66
N GLU A 250 14.90 -7.97 -15.89
CA GLU A 250 13.55 -8.00 -15.34
C GLU A 250 13.52 -8.89 -14.09
N PHE A 251 12.79 -8.46 -13.07
CA PHE A 251 12.53 -9.21 -11.84
C PHE A 251 11.03 -9.26 -11.59
N LYS A 252 10.52 -10.35 -11.00
CA LYS A 252 9.09 -10.48 -10.69
C LYS A 252 8.70 -9.71 -9.43
N THR A 253 9.65 -9.57 -8.50
CA THR A 253 9.46 -8.82 -7.25
C THR A 253 10.73 -8.08 -6.89
N PHE A 254 10.60 -7.07 -6.04
CA PHE A 254 11.72 -6.32 -5.50
C PHE A 254 12.60 -7.18 -4.59
N ASP A 255 12.05 -8.25 -3.99
CA ASP A 255 12.85 -9.18 -3.20
C ASP A 255 13.81 -9.99 -4.08
N GLU A 256 13.36 -10.46 -5.26
CA GLU A 256 14.24 -11.08 -6.25
C GLU A 256 15.34 -10.11 -6.71
N PHE A 257 15.02 -8.81 -6.89
CA PHE A 257 16.01 -7.78 -7.16
C PHE A 257 17.02 -7.63 -6.01
N ARG A 258 16.55 -7.56 -4.76
CA ARG A 258 17.41 -7.45 -3.56
C ARG A 258 18.39 -8.62 -3.50
N GLU A 259 17.93 -9.84 -3.75
CA GLU A 259 18.79 -11.03 -3.78
C GLU A 259 19.85 -10.93 -4.87
N ALA A 260 19.44 -10.59 -6.10
CA ALA A 260 20.35 -10.42 -7.21
C ALA A 260 21.39 -9.32 -6.96
N LEU A 261 21.00 -8.22 -6.32
CA LEU A 261 21.92 -7.16 -5.92
C LEU A 261 23.03 -7.70 -5.02
N TRP A 262 22.68 -8.43 -3.95
CA TRP A 262 23.68 -8.97 -3.03
C TRP A 262 24.54 -10.07 -3.67
N LEU A 263 23.98 -10.87 -4.58
CA LEU A 263 24.73 -11.85 -5.37
C LEU A 263 25.73 -11.18 -6.33
N GLU A 264 25.39 -10.04 -6.94
CA GLU A 264 26.35 -9.32 -7.79
C GLU A 264 27.44 -8.64 -6.97
N VAL A 265 27.11 -8.12 -5.78
CA VAL A 265 28.09 -7.63 -4.80
C VAL A 265 29.03 -8.75 -4.36
N SER A 266 28.52 -9.97 -4.14
CA SER A 266 29.35 -11.09 -3.67
C SER A 266 30.37 -11.56 -4.70
N LYS A 267 30.16 -11.28 -5.98
CA LYS A 267 31.09 -11.60 -7.08
C LYS A 267 32.20 -10.56 -7.23
N ASP A 268 32.03 -9.38 -6.64
CA ASP A 268 33.04 -8.33 -6.67
C ASP A 268 34.03 -8.52 -5.51
N SER A 269 35.28 -8.88 -5.80
CA SER A 269 36.27 -9.18 -4.77
C SER A 269 36.65 -7.96 -3.92
N VAL A 270 36.56 -6.75 -4.47
CA VAL A 270 36.91 -5.50 -3.77
C VAL A 270 35.81 -5.14 -2.78
N LEU A 271 34.54 -5.24 -3.18
CA LEU A 271 33.42 -5.03 -2.27
C LEU A 271 33.30 -6.17 -1.26
N LEU A 272 33.43 -7.42 -1.68
CA LEU A 272 33.32 -8.60 -0.81
C LEU A 272 34.37 -8.58 0.32
N ALA A 273 35.59 -8.11 0.04
CA ALA A 273 36.65 -8.01 1.03
C ALA A 273 36.33 -7.04 2.19
N GLN A 274 35.37 -6.12 2.02
CA GLN A 274 34.94 -5.20 3.07
C GLN A 274 34.03 -5.87 4.11
N PHE A 275 33.47 -7.03 3.80
CA PHE A 275 32.56 -7.76 4.68
C PHE A 275 33.31 -8.71 5.63
N ILE A 276 32.79 -8.83 6.86
CA ILE A 276 33.17 -9.93 7.76
C ILE A 276 32.76 -11.28 7.17
N LYS A 277 33.41 -12.37 7.61
CA LYS A 277 33.22 -13.71 7.03
C LYS A 277 31.76 -14.19 7.01
N SER A 278 31.01 -13.91 8.08
CA SER A 278 29.58 -14.24 8.15
C SER A 278 28.78 -13.50 7.07
N ASN A 279 29.04 -12.21 6.86
CA ASN A 279 28.37 -11.43 5.84
C ASN A 279 28.79 -11.84 4.42
N GLN A 280 30.05 -12.23 4.19
CA GLN A 280 30.47 -12.80 2.91
C GLN A 280 29.63 -14.03 2.54
N ASN A 281 29.37 -14.91 3.51
CA ASN A 281 28.50 -16.07 3.33
C ASN A 281 27.04 -15.64 3.03
N ASN A 282 26.49 -14.68 3.77
CA ASN A 282 25.13 -14.19 3.53
C ASN A 282 24.94 -13.61 2.12
N VAL A 283 25.82 -12.70 1.69
CA VAL A 283 25.66 -12.06 0.38
C VAL A 283 25.87 -13.05 -0.77
N SER A 284 26.72 -14.07 -0.60
CA SER A 284 26.89 -15.15 -1.58
C SER A 284 25.67 -16.05 -1.75
N GLN A 285 24.72 -15.99 -0.80
CA GLN A 285 23.43 -16.67 -0.85
C GLN A 285 22.27 -15.71 -1.17
N GLY A 286 22.56 -14.46 -1.54
CA GLY A 286 21.53 -13.44 -1.82
C GLY A 286 20.89 -12.81 -0.58
N TYR A 287 21.36 -13.14 0.62
CA TYR A 287 20.84 -12.54 1.85
C TYR A 287 21.46 -11.18 2.13
N SER A 288 20.65 -10.26 2.66
CA SER A 288 21.17 -8.99 3.15
C SER A 288 22.18 -9.21 4.29
N PRO A 289 23.32 -8.52 4.27
CA PRO A 289 24.34 -8.60 5.31
C PRO A 289 23.87 -7.92 6.61
N TYR A 290 24.40 -8.37 7.74
CA TYR A 290 24.23 -7.71 9.03
C TYR A 290 24.96 -6.37 9.08
N VAL A 291 24.36 -5.38 9.75
CA VAL A 291 25.02 -4.12 10.08
C VAL A 291 25.87 -4.28 11.35
N PRO A 292 26.84 -3.38 11.62
CA PRO A 292 27.40 -3.22 12.96
C PRO A 292 26.32 -2.89 14.00
N GLU A 293 26.57 -3.21 15.28
CA GLU A 293 25.57 -3.07 16.36
C GLU A 293 25.04 -1.64 16.50
N GLU A 294 25.87 -0.64 16.25
CA GLU A 294 25.48 0.77 16.28
C GLU A 294 24.40 1.09 15.24
N GLY A 295 24.30 0.31 14.16
CA GLY A 295 23.30 0.47 13.11
C GLY A 295 21.98 -0.24 13.39
N TYR A 296 21.83 -0.97 14.50
CA TYR A 296 20.59 -1.68 14.83
C TYR A 296 19.45 -0.70 15.11
N TYR A 297 18.27 -1.09 14.67
CA TYR A 297 17.02 -0.49 15.11
C TYR A 297 16.42 -1.36 16.22
N TYR A 298 16.10 -0.74 17.36
CA TYR A 298 15.46 -1.38 18.50
C TYR A 298 14.02 -0.87 18.58
N GLY A 299 13.13 -1.55 17.86
CA GLY A 299 11.70 -1.27 17.90
C GLY A 299 11.04 -1.91 19.13
N PRO A 300 9.77 -1.56 19.40
CA PRO A 300 9.03 -2.11 20.54
C PRO A 300 8.83 -3.63 20.46
N ASN A 301 8.77 -4.20 19.24
CA ASN A 301 8.45 -5.61 19.01
C ASN A 301 9.56 -6.39 18.29
N GLU A 302 10.58 -5.71 17.76
CA GLU A 302 11.64 -6.36 16.97
C GLU A 302 12.94 -5.56 16.99
N ILE A 303 14.06 -6.29 16.89
CA ILE A 303 15.37 -5.71 16.62
C ILE A 303 15.78 -6.01 15.18
N VAL A 304 15.88 -4.98 14.36
CA VAL A 304 16.27 -5.11 12.95
C VAL A 304 17.77 -4.91 12.80
N LYS A 305 18.45 -5.90 12.21
CA LYS A 305 19.92 -6.02 12.23
C LYS A 305 20.59 -6.11 10.86
N LYS A 306 19.83 -6.07 9.76
CA LYS A 306 20.36 -6.24 8.40
C LYS A 306 20.27 -4.93 7.63
N PHE A 307 21.22 -4.71 6.72
CA PHE A 307 21.15 -3.57 5.79
C PHE A 307 19.86 -3.60 4.98
N GLN A 308 19.30 -2.44 4.72
CA GLN A 308 18.04 -2.25 3.99
C GLN A 308 18.27 -1.42 2.73
N ILE A 309 17.41 -1.63 1.73
CA ILE A 309 17.37 -0.79 0.52
C ILE A 309 16.24 0.21 0.69
N HIS A 310 16.60 1.49 0.78
CA HIS A 310 15.69 2.62 0.90
C HIS A 310 15.49 3.28 -0.48
N HIS A 311 14.23 3.61 -0.80
CA HIS A 311 13.87 4.42 -1.98
C HIS A 311 13.90 5.91 -1.59
N VAL A 312 14.79 6.69 -2.21
CA VAL A 312 14.99 8.13 -1.90
C VAL A 312 13.73 8.93 -2.18
N VAL A 313 13.19 8.78 -3.38
CA VAL A 313 11.83 9.19 -3.71
C VAL A 313 10.93 8.00 -3.41
N ALA A 314 10.04 8.16 -2.43
CA ALA A 314 9.10 7.11 -2.07
C ALA A 314 8.25 6.69 -3.28
N ILE A 315 7.97 5.39 -3.37
CA ILE A 315 7.20 4.80 -4.49
C ILE A 315 5.81 5.44 -4.61
N GLU A 316 5.17 5.76 -3.48
CA GLU A 316 3.89 6.47 -3.42
C GLU A 316 3.93 7.89 -4.03
N HIS A 317 5.10 8.52 -4.10
CA HIS A 317 5.33 9.83 -4.68
C HIS A 317 5.87 9.74 -6.12
N GLY A 318 5.74 8.57 -6.75
CA GLY A 318 6.20 8.33 -8.11
C GLY A 318 7.66 7.92 -8.22
N GLY A 319 8.31 7.56 -7.11
CA GLY A 319 9.66 6.98 -7.16
C GLY A 319 9.68 5.65 -7.89
N GLY A 320 10.67 5.45 -8.76
CA GLY A 320 10.82 4.21 -9.51
C GLY A 320 11.11 3.02 -8.60
N VAL A 321 10.32 1.94 -8.73
CA VAL A 321 10.48 0.71 -7.92
C VAL A 321 11.81 0.02 -8.23
N TYR A 322 12.19 -0.05 -9.50
CA TYR A 322 13.40 -0.69 -10.03
C TYR A 322 14.42 0.31 -10.59
N ASP A 323 14.36 1.58 -10.17
CA ASP A 323 15.35 2.60 -10.53
C ASP A 323 16.51 2.61 -9.53
N ILE A 324 17.68 2.13 -9.95
CA ILE A 324 18.86 2.04 -9.09
C ILE A 324 19.31 3.40 -8.54
N ASP A 325 19.10 4.49 -9.29
CA ASP A 325 19.51 5.82 -8.84
C ASP A 325 18.64 6.30 -7.66
N ASN A 326 17.44 5.73 -7.56
CA ASN A 326 16.50 5.91 -6.46
C ASN A 326 16.84 5.09 -5.21
N PHE A 327 17.89 4.24 -5.21
CA PHE A 327 18.20 3.36 -4.07
C PHE A 327 19.36 3.84 -3.21
N ARG A 328 19.23 3.63 -1.90
CA ARG A 328 20.31 3.78 -0.92
C ARG A 328 20.36 2.59 0.01
N ILE A 329 21.56 2.07 0.25
CA ILE A 329 21.79 1.08 1.30
C ILE A 329 21.93 1.82 2.63
N VAL A 330 21.06 1.50 3.57
CA VAL A 330 20.97 2.15 4.88
C VAL A 330 21.03 1.12 6.00
N THR A 331 21.50 1.54 7.17
CA THR A 331 21.28 0.77 8.39
C THR A 331 19.82 0.90 8.82
N PRO A 332 19.26 -0.09 9.55
CA PRO A 332 17.93 0.05 10.12
C PRO A 332 17.75 1.31 10.96
N ARG A 333 18.76 1.70 11.74
CA ARG A 333 18.74 2.95 12.51
C ARG A 333 18.61 4.19 11.63
N LEU A 334 19.43 4.29 10.57
CA LEU A 334 19.32 5.42 9.65
C LEU A 334 17.97 5.42 8.91
N HIS A 335 17.45 4.23 8.57
CA HIS A 335 16.16 4.14 7.90
C HIS A 335 15.00 4.63 8.78
N ASP A 336 15.05 4.35 10.09
CA ASP A 336 14.15 4.93 11.09
C ASP A 336 14.29 6.47 11.14
N GLU A 337 15.51 6.98 11.20
CA GLU A 337 15.79 8.42 11.20
C GLU A 337 15.21 9.12 9.96
N ILE A 338 15.41 8.59 8.75
CA ILE A 338 14.90 9.18 7.51
C ILE A 338 13.37 9.32 7.50
N HIS A 339 12.65 8.37 8.10
CA HIS A 339 11.20 8.33 8.03
C HIS A 339 10.48 8.97 9.23
N TYR A 340 11.13 9.04 10.38
CA TYR A 340 10.48 9.39 11.64
C TYR A 340 11.16 10.49 12.46
N ARG A 341 12.32 11.02 12.04
CA ARG A 341 13.09 12.02 12.82
C ARG A 341 13.53 13.22 11.99
#